data_AF-A0A4Q3E2M5-F1
#
_entry.id   AF-A0A4Q3E2M5-F1
#
_cell.length_a   1.000
_cell.length_b   1.000
_cell.length_c   1.000
_cell.angle_alpha   90.00
_cell.angle_beta   90.00
_cell.angle_gamma   90.00
#
_symmetry.space_group_name_H-M   'P 1'
#
loop_
_entity.id
_entity.type
_entity.pdbx_description
1 polymer ?
#
loop_
_entity_poly.entity_id
_entity_poly.type
_entity_poly.pdbx_seq_one_letter_code
_entity_poly.pdbx_strand_id
1 'polypeptide(L)'
;MENGYINSLAASINEGNCSTDHKVRESSLAAIIEKEINELPEKMREVFVLSRKHHLSHKEIALQLGIEETTVKRQISNALKILRVKLGLLAWIVMVFKFFIS
;
A
#
# COMPACT_ATOMS: atom_id res chain seq x y z
N MET A 1 -49.38 -23.38 -7.27
CA MET A 1 -48.11 -24.04 -7.63
C MET A 1 -47.07 -22.94 -7.81
N GLU A 2 -46.52 -22.39 -6.73
CA GLU A 2 -45.68 -21.17 -6.80
C GLU A 2 -44.50 -21.19 -5.81
N ASN A 3 -44.17 -22.37 -5.25
CA ASN A 3 -43.20 -22.48 -4.15
C ASN A 3 -41.82 -22.97 -4.60
N GLY A 4 -41.65 -23.37 -5.86
CA GLY A 4 -40.37 -23.83 -6.41
C GLY A 4 -39.41 -22.68 -6.75
N TYR A 5 -39.96 -21.58 -7.27
CA TYR A 5 -39.19 -20.41 -7.68
C TYR A 5 -38.56 -19.68 -6.49
N ILE A 6 -39.30 -19.56 -5.39
CA ILE A 6 -38.81 -18.91 -4.16
C ILE A 6 -37.69 -19.73 -3.51
N ASN A 7 -37.76 -21.06 -3.60
CA ASN A 7 -36.68 -21.94 -3.11
C ASN A 7 -35.42 -21.85 -3.98
N SER A 8 -35.54 -21.75 -5.31
CA SER A 8 -34.38 -21.51 -6.17
C SER A 8 -33.80 -20.11 -6.00
N LEU A 9 -34.64 -19.10 -5.70
CA LEU A 9 -34.18 -17.74 -5.40
C LEU A 9 -33.46 -17.68 -4.04
N ALA A 10 -33.98 -18.37 -3.03
CA ALA A 10 -33.33 -18.48 -1.73
C ALA A 10 -31.98 -19.21 -1.79
N ALA A 11 -31.87 -20.25 -2.64
CA ALA A 11 -30.61 -20.94 -2.89
C ALA A 11 -29.56 -20.04 -3.56
N SER A 12 -29.96 -19.25 -4.58
CA SER A 12 -29.07 -18.29 -5.26
C SER A 12 -28.64 -17.12 -4.36
N ILE A 13 -29.47 -16.71 -3.40
CA ILE A 13 -29.10 -15.68 -2.40
C ILE A 13 -28.07 -16.23 -1.40
N ASN A 14 -28.12 -17.53 -1.09
CA ASN A 14 -27.19 -18.18 -0.16
C ASN A 14 -25.85 -18.55 -0.83
N GLU A 15 -25.87 -18.95 -2.11
CA GLU A 15 -24.66 -19.15 -2.93
C GLU A 15 -24.05 -17.83 -3.42
N GLY A 16 -24.85 -16.77 -3.47
CA GLY A 16 -24.43 -15.38 -3.61
C GLY A 16 -23.75 -14.86 -2.35
N ASN A 17 -22.77 -15.61 -1.84
CA ASN A 17 -21.81 -15.18 -0.84
C ASN A 17 -20.91 -14.10 -1.47
N CYS A 18 -21.51 -12.94 -1.76
CA CYS A 18 -20.83 -11.66 -1.96
C CYS A 18 -20.22 -11.15 -0.63
N SER A 19 -19.80 -12.08 0.25
CA SER A 19 -19.04 -11.78 1.45
C SER A 19 -17.55 -11.62 1.15
N THR A 20 -17.09 -11.99 -0.05
CA THR A 20 -15.71 -11.73 -0.47
C THR A 20 -15.52 -10.37 -1.14
N ASP A 21 -16.57 -9.72 -1.66
CA ASP A 21 -16.43 -8.45 -2.40
C ASP A 21 -16.34 -7.21 -1.48
N HIS A 22 -16.91 -7.27 -0.27
CA HIS A 22 -17.01 -6.06 0.57
C HIS A 22 -15.72 -5.68 1.32
N LYS A 23 -14.75 -6.60 1.46
CA LYS A 23 -13.40 -6.29 1.94
C LYS A 23 -12.41 -5.95 0.83
N VAL A 24 -12.73 -6.30 -0.42
CA VAL A 24 -11.86 -6.09 -1.58
C VAL A 24 -12.00 -4.66 -2.14
N ARG A 25 -13.11 -3.98 -1.86
CA ARG A 25 -13.40 -2.65 -2.40
C ARG A 25 -12.89 -1.45 -1.60
N GLU A 26 -12.52 -1.62 -0.32
CA GLU A 26 -12.22 -0.46 0.54
C GLU A 26 -10.78 0.08 0.45
N SER A 27 -9.84 -0.59 -0.22
CA SER A 27 -8.44 -0.15 -0.20
C SER A 27 -7.73 -0.15 -1.54
N SER A 28 -8.46 -0.05 -2.67
CA SER A 28 -7.87 -0.07 -4.01
C SER A 28 -6.62 0.81 -4.16
N LEU A 29 -6.63 2.05 -3.64
CA LEU A 29 -5.44 2.92 -3.64
C LEU A 29 -4.32 2.47 -2.69
N ALA A 30 -4.65 2.07 -1.46
CA ALA A 30 -3.64 1.63 -0.49
C ALA A 30 -2.99 0.30 -0.89
N ALA A 31 -3.76 -0.61 -1.47
CA ALA A 31 -3.29 -1.86 -2.03
C ALA A 31 -2.37 -1.63 -3.25
N ILE A 32 -2.70 -0.67 -4.10
CA ILE A 32 -1.80 -0.23 -5.18
C ILE A 32 -0.50 0.32 -4.58
N ILE A 33 -0.57 1.22 -3.59
CA ILE A 33 0.62 1.76 -2.93
C ILE A 33 1.47 0.65 -2.31
N GLU A 34 0.87 -0.28 -1.59
CA GLU A 34 1.57 -1.39 -0.95
C GLU A 34 2.22 -2.32 -1.98
N LYS A 35 1.51 -2.63 -3.07
CA LYS A 35 2.05 -3.40 -4.20
C LYS A 35 3.28 -2.70 -4.78
N GLU A 36 3.21 -1.41 -5.08
CA GLU A 36 4.34 -0.68 -5.65
C GLU A 36 5.52 -0.57 -4.66
N ILE A 37 5.25 -0.47 -3.35
CA ILE A 37 6.30 -0.52 -2.30
C ILE A 37 6.96 -1.91 -2.29
N ASN A 38 6.19 -2.99 -2.45
CA ASN A 38 6.73 -4.35 -2.47
C ASN A 38 7.58 -4.62 -3.72
N GLU A 39 7.27 -3.97 -4.86
CA GLU A 39 8.09 -4.02 -6.08
C GLU A 39 9.40 -3.22 -5.96
N LEU A 40 9.60 -2.41 -4.92
CA LEU A 40 10.87 -1.73 -4.71
C LEU A 40 12.00 -2.74 -4.41
N PRO A 41 13.24 -2.44 -4.84
CA PRO A 41 14.42 -3.19 -4.41
C PRO A 41 14.50 -3.29 -2.89
N GLU A 42 14.90 -4.45 -2.37
CA GLU A 42 14.83 -4.79 -0.95
C GLU A 42 15.41 -3.70 -0.03
N LYS A 43 16.63 -3.22 -0.32
CA LYS A 43 17.28 -2.16 0.46
C LYS A 43 16.55 -0.82 0.42
N MET A 44 15.87 -0.50 -0.69
CA MET A 44 15.07 0.72 -0.81
C MET A 44 13.77 0.58 -0.04
N ARG A 45 13.11 -0.57 -0.15
CA ARG A 45 11.88 -0.90 0.57
C ARG A 45 12.09 -0.86 2.08
N GLU A 46 13.16 -1.49 2.56
CA GLU A 46 13.51 -1.55 3.98
C GLU A 46 13.71 -0.14 4.55
N VAL A 47 14.57 0.67 3.93
CA VAL A 47 14.81 2.06 4.33
C VAL A 47 13.51 2.88 4.31
N PHE A 48 12.69 2.71 3.27
CA PHE A 48 11.41 3.41 3.15
C PHE A 48 10.43 3.00 4.27
N VAL A 49 10.33 1.71 4.57
CA VAL A 49 9.46 1.17 5.63
C VAL A 49 9.94 1.61 7.01
N LEU A 50 11.24 1.61 7.30
CA LEU A 50 11.78 2.11 8.56
C LEU A 50 11.49 3.61 8.74
N SER A 51 11.67 4.41 7.68
CA SER A 51 11.30 5.82 7.71
C SER A 51 9.79 6.01 7.90
N ARG A 52 8.95 5.18 7.28
CA ARG A 52 7.52 5.47 7.14
C ARG A 52 6.60 4.75 8.13
N LYS A 53 6.89 3.50 8.47
CA LYS A 53 6.14 2.74 9.48
C LYS A 53 6.71 2.96 10.89
N HIS A 54 8.03 3.06 10.99
CA HIS A 54 8.72 3.20 12.28
C HIS A 54 9.08 4.64 12.64
N HIS A 55 8.82 5.61 11.74
CA HIS A 55 9.07 7.05 11.95
C HIS A 55 10.53 7.37 12.33
N LEU A 56 11.46 6.50 11.93
CA LEU A 56 12.88 6.68 12.24
C LEU A 56 13.48 7.78 11.37
N SER A 57 14.34 8.59 11.99
CA SER A 57 15.15 9.57 11.27
C SER A 57 16.18 8.89 10.37
N HIS A 58 16.68 9.61 9.36
CA HIS A 58 17.72 9.07 8.49
C HIS A 58 18.97 8.61 9.24
N LYS A 59 19.28 9.27 10.36
CA LYS A 59 20.41 8.95 11.23
C LYS A 59 20.18 7.64 11.99
N GLU A 60 18.97 7.41 12.50
CA GLU A 60 18.60 6.16 13.18
C GLU A 60 18.59 4.98 12.21
N ILE A 61 18.05 5.18 11.00
CA ILE A 61 18.07 4.17 9.94
C ILE A 61 19.50 3.83 9.52
N ALA A 62 20.36 4.85 9.38
CA ALA A 62 21.78 4.68 9.07
C ALA A 62 22.48 3.83 10.14
N LEU A 63 22.23 4.13 11.43
CA LEU A 63 22.76 3.36 12.55
C LEU A 63 22.26 1.91 12.54
N GLN A 64 20.96 1.72 12.30
CA GLN A 64 20.31 0.40 12.34
C GLN A 64 20.78 -0.51 11.19
N LEU A 65 20.97 0.04 9.99
CA LEU A 65 21.40 -0.72 8.82
C LEU A 65 22.92 -0.74 8.63
N GLY A 66 23.69 -0.02 9.46
CA GLY A 66 25.15 0.07 9.34
C GLY A 66 25.60 0.75 8.03
N ILE A 67 24.82 1.70 7.51
CA ILE A 67 25.12 2.43 6.28
C ILE A 67 25.21 3.93 6.54
N GLU A 68 25.80 4.70 5.63
CA GLU A 68 25.84 6.15 5.79
C GLU A 68 24.45 6.81 5.64
N GLU A 69 24.22 7.90 6.39
CA GLU A 69 23.02 8.73 6.28
C GLU A 69 22.82 9.26 4.85
N THR A 70 23.92 9.55 4.13
CA THR A 70 23.92 9.92 2.71
C THR A 70 23.32 8.82 1.84
N THR A 71 23.62 7.56 2.15
CA THR A 71 23.08 6.39 1.47
C THR A 71 21.61 6.23 1.79
N VAL A 72 21.18 6.41 3.05
CA VAL A 72 19.76 6.42 3.44
C VAL A 72 18.98 7.46 2.65
N LYS A 73 19.45 8.71 2.60
CA LYS A 73 18.84 9.79 1.82
C LYS A 73 18.72 9.44 0.34
N ARG A 74 19.77 8.82 -0.23
CA ARG A 74 19.77 8.36 -1.63
C ARG A 74 18.76 7.24 -1.86
N GLN A 75 18.67 6.24 -0.97
CA GLN A 75 17.71 5.15 -1.08
C GLN A 75 16.27 5.65 -0.98
N ILE A 76 15.97 6.57 -0.05
CA ILE A 76 14.64 7.20 0.07
C ILE A 76 14.32 7.99 -1.20
N SER A 77 15.26 8.81 -1.68
CA SER A 77 15.05 9.60 -2.90
C SER A 77 14.77 8.71 -4.11
N ASN A 78 15.49 7.60 -4.24
CA ASN A 78 15.29 6.63 -5.31
C ASN A 78 13.96 5.88 -5.17
N ALA A 79 13.60 5.46 -3.96
CA ALA A 79 12.30 4.84 -3.68
C ALA A 79 11.15 5.79 -4.07
N LEU A 80 11.22 7.06 -3.67
CA LEU A 80 10.22 8.07 -4.01
C LEU A 80 10.12 8.34 -5.52
N LYS A 81 11.25 8.33 -6.24
CA LYS A 81 11.26 8.45 -7.71
C LYS A 81 10.53 7.28 -8.38
N ILE A 82 10.80 6.06 -7.95
CA ILE A 82 10.15 4.86 -8.48
C ILE A 82 8.65 4.89 -8.17
N LEU A 83 8.29 5.14 -6.90
CA LEU A 83 6.90 5.25 -6.46
C LEU A 83 6.15 6.36 -7.21
N ARG A 84 6.78 7.49 -7.50
CA ARG A 84 6.17 8.57 -8.30
C ARG A 84 5.80 8.11 -9.71
N VAL A 85 6.69 7.37 -10.37
CA VAL A 85 6.45 6.87 -11.74
C VAL A 85 5.35 5.81 -11.74
N LYS A 86 5.36 4.93 -10.73
CA LYS A 86 4.43 3.81 -10.61
C LYS A 86 3.02 4.21 -10.16
N LEU A 87 2.90 5.05 -9.14
CA LEU A 87 1.63 5.47 -8.55
C LEU A 87 0.91 6.55 -9.37
N GLY A 88 1.64 7.27 -10.22
CA GLY A 88 1.13 8.43 -10.94
C GLY A 88 1.06 9.69 -10.07
N LEU A 89 1.00 10.84 -10.73
CA LEU A 89 1.14 12.15 -10.10
C LEU A 89 0.10 12.40 -8.99
N LEU A 90 -1.16 12.04 -9.22
CA LEU A 90 -2.26 12.29 -8.29
C LEU A 90 -2.13 11.46 -7.01
N ALA A 91 -1.85 10.16 -7.11
CA ALA A 91 -1.66 9.31 -5.94
C ALA A 91 -0.39 9.70 -5.16
N TRP A 92 0.68 10.09 -5.86
CA TRP A 92 1.90 10.61 -5.24
C TRP A 92 1.65 11.91 -4.47
N ILE A 93 0.91 12.85 -5.08
CA ILE A 93 0.52 14.12 -4.43
C ILE A 93 -0.29 13.83 -3.16
N VAL A 94 -1.28 12.94 -3.21
CA VAL A 94 -2.08 12.55 -2.03
C VAL A 94 -1.20 11.94 -0.93
N MET A 95 -0.25 11.09 -1.30
CA MET A 95 0.68 10.46 -0.36
C MET A 95 1.62 11.47 0.32
N VAL A 96 2.09 12.48 -0.42
CA VAL A 96 2.95 13.57 0.10
C VAL A 96 2.14 14.57 0.92
N PHE A 97 0.89 14.89 0.54
CA PHE A 97 0.03 15.71 1.39
C PHE A 97 -0.25 15.01 2.71
N LYS A 98 -0.55 13.71 2.70
CA LYS A 98 -0.64 12.88 3.92
C LYS A 98 0.66 12.86 4.74
N PHE A 99 1.82 13.18 4.15
CA PHE A 99 3.10 13.29 4.85
C PHE A 99 3.28 14.61 5.61
N PHE A 100 2.89 15.73 4.98
CA PHE A 100 3.15 17.06 5.52
C PHE A 100 2.07 17.54 6.50
N ILE A 101 0.90 16.90 6.50
CA ILE A 101 -0.28 17.30 7.30
C ILE A 101 -0.55 16.41 8.52
N SER A 102 0.17 15.29 8.68
CA SER A 102 -0.04 14.34 9.79
C SER A 102 1.22 14.13 10.63
#